data_AF-A0A957EZX5-F1
#
_entry.id   AF-A0A957EZX5-F1
#
_cell.length_a   1.000
_cell.length_b   1.000
_cell.length_c   1.000
_cell.angle_alpha   90.00
_cell.angle_beta   90.00
_cell.angle_gamma   90.00
#
_symmetry.space_group_name_H-M   'P 1'
#
loop_
_entity.id
_entity.type
_entity.pdbx_description
1 polymer ?
#
loop_
_entity_poly.entity_id
_entity_poly.type
_entity_poly.pdbx_seq_one_letter_code
_entity_poly.pdbx_strand_id
1 'polypeptide(L)'
;MSSLAPLDLLSISPDEQTILRCLTKHPQLTVFDLAAHAGLPLPEVETLVGSLRQQSRIVEQLRGGQRVFSTRFAFRRRAVRNMPAELLHLYDRPADQFLAESPLTAVLPPDAIAQLLAAAQKRTLLPDEVIAWQGHKADHVCLLQHGLAAQTRLKGRHAGHKEGYLHRGSWIGLPEALGDAPTTSTITAVTETTLLSWPAAAFLDFARRHTDFALAIARHLSQQLHACEQSHVQKQRRLWAIEGAQPGAGATTIALNLACLTHQQSEARKTSRTLFWPYAGAASLPFLPPDAASTRKIGLATVAAYADAPDVLLHVEPSGYAPQVHLDMLLGDLFARYETIVCDTGSAPGDERLLRLRGQAHTLITLTRAETAVDAAPARWAALQPYALPGQKRVLALNCAARAVTEIDPRFQLVIPADDAAVAAAEAQQQDLLRAAPDGPLAATLHEVYRRLSLNHEVSLFVPSTMDVSQQVDNSQQVRAALSFLGNLFGGATSSNAEGAWRSEEEGLVTEQVTIVRTFVSRKALDTHLDDVINFATHLKQAMKQEAVAISVDSQLILV
;
A
#
# COMPACT_ATOMS: atom_id res chain seq x y z
N MET A 1 -2.57 -10.61 -30.12
CA MET A 1 -2.94 -12.05 -30.05
C MET A 1 -3.93 -12.31 -31.18
N SER A 2 -3.69 -13.33 -32.01
CA SER A 2 -4.61 -13.77 -33.06
C SER A 2 -5.80 -14.45 -32.38
N SER A 3 -6.96 -13.81 -32.43
CA SER A 3 -8.21 -14.39 -31.95
C SER A 3 -8.62 -15.59 -32.81
N LEU A 4 -9.08 -16.67 -32.18
CA LEU A 4 -9.67 -17.81 -32.88
C LEU A 4 -10.91 -17.36 -33.65
N ALA A 5 -10.82 -17.29 -34.97
CA ALA A 5 -11.98 -17.26 -35.84
C ALA A 5 -12.57 -18.68 -35.92
N PRO A 6 -13.90 -18.83 -36.12
CA PRO A 6 -14.51 -20.14 -36.35
C PRO A 6 -13.87 -20.95 -37.50
N LEU A 7 -13.26 -20.26 -38.47
CA LEU A 7 -12.53 -20.85 -39.59
C LEU A 7 -11.14 -21.42 -39.18
N ASP A 8 -10.52 -20.89 -38.12
CA ASP A 8 -9.22 -21.38 -37.62
C ASP A 8 -9.33 -22.77 -36.99
N LEU A 9 -10.56 -23.22 -36.66
CA LEU A 9 -10.85 -24.56 -36.18
C LEU A 9 -10.64 -25.62 -37.27
N LEU A 10 -10.64 -25.25 -38.55
CA LEU A 10 -10.43 -26.17 -39.68
C LEU A 10 -8.95 -26.48 -39.94
N SER A 11 -8.04 -25.64 -39.42
CA SER A 11 -6.59 -25.76 -39.62
C SER A 11 -5.83 -26.49 -38.50
N ILE A 12 -6.54 -26.97 -37.47
CA ILE A 12 -5.96 -27.57 -36.26
C ILE A 12 -6.27 -29.06 -36.16
N SER A 13 -5.46 -29.79 -35.39
CA SER A 13 -5.59 -31.24 -35.27
C SER A 13 -6.95 -31.66 -34.66
N PRO A 14 -7.45 -32.87 -34.94
CA PRO A 14 -8.72 -33.35 -34.35
C PRO A 14 -8.73 -33.31 -32.81
N ASP A 15 -7.59 -33.57 -32.18
CA ASP A 15 -7.47 -33.57 -30.72
C ASP A 15 -7.47 -32.13 -30.16
N GLU A 16 -6.80 -31.19 -30.83
CA GLU A 16 -6.87 -29.76 -30.50
C GLU A 16 -8.30 -29.22 -30.64
N GLN A 17 -9.03 -29.63 -31.70
CA GLN A 17 -10.44 -29.28 -31.88
C GLN A 17 -11.31 -29.83 -30.74
N THR A 18 -11.02 -31.04 -30.27
CA THR A 18 -11.75 -31.68 -29.17
C THR A 18 -11.59 -30.88 -27.88
N ILE A 19 -10.36 -30.51 -27.53
CA ILE A 19 -10.08 -29.67 -26.35
C ILE A 19 -10.77 -28.30 -26.47
N LEU A 20 -10.69 -27.64 -27.62
CA LEU A 20 -11.34 -26.34 -27.83
C LEU A 20 -12.87 -26.45 -27.75
N ARG A 21 -13.48 -27.51 -28.27
CA ARG A 21 -14.93 -27.76 -28.16
C ARG A 21 -15.35 -28.01 -26.71
N CYS A 22 -14.58 -28.78 -25.95
CA CYS A 22 -14.82 -28.99 -24.52
C CYS A 22 -14.81 -27.66 -23.76
N LEU A 23 -13.76 -26.84 -23.96
CA LEU A 23 -13.61 -25.54 -23.31
C LEU A 23 -14.63 -24.48 -23.79
N THR A 24 -15.20 -24.65 -24.98
CA THR A 24 -16.28 -23.79 -25.48
C THR A 24 -17.61 -24.12 -24.79
N LYS A 25 -17.89 -25.41 -24.54
CA LYS A 25 -19.13 -25.85 -23.87
C LYS A 25 -19.06 -25.70 -22.35
N HIS A 26 -17.90 -25.99 -21.78
CA HIS A 26 -17.64 -25.96 -20.35
C HIS A 26 -16.36 -25.13 -20.13
N PRO A 27 -16.49 -23.81 -19.94
CA PRO A 27 -15.35 -22.98 -19.60
C PRO A 27 -14.85 -23.32 -18.18
N GLN A 28 -13.60 -22.98 -17.88
CA GLN A 28 -12.99 -23.12 -16.55
C GLN A 28 -12.82 -24.56 -16.07
N LEU A 29 -12.43 -25.47 -16.98
CA LEU A 29 -12.09 -26.85 -16.64
C LEU A 29 -10.61 -27.00 -16.23
N THR A 30 -10.33 -27.91 -15.29
CA THR A 30 -8.94 -28.32 -15.00
C THR A 30 -8.40 -29.26 -16.09
N VAL A 31 -7.08 -29.54 -16.09
CA VAL A 31 -6.51 -30.55 -17.02
C VAL A 31 -7.15 -31.92 -16.81
N PHE A 32 -7.43 -32.30 -15.55
CA PHE A 32 -8.08 -33.56 -15.22
C PHE A 32 -9.50 -33.63 -15.77
N ASP A 33 -10.27 -32.55 -15.63
CA ASP A 33 -11.62 -32.48 -16.19
C ASP A 33 -11.58 -32.49 -17.71
N LEU A 34 -10.60 -31.81 -18.33
CA LEU A 34 -10.42 -31.84 -19.78
C LEU A 34 -10.11 -33.24 -20.29
N ALA A 35 -9.23 -33.98 -19.61
CA ALA A 35 -8.96 -35.37 -19.95
C ALA A 35 -10.22 -36.24 -19.86
N ALA A 36 -11.01 -36.06 -18.79
CA ALA A 36 -12.27 -36.79 -18.63
C ALA A 36 -13.30 -36.44 -19.70
N HIS A 37 -13.45 -35.16 -20.07
CA HIS A 37 -14.43 -34.71 -21.07
C HIS A 37 -14.00 -35.00 -22.51
N ALA A 38 -12.69 -34.93 -22.80
CA ALA A 38 -12.15 -35.21 -24.13
C ALA A 38 -11.94 -36.70 -24.40
N GLY A 39 -11.92 -37.53 -23.34
CA GLY A 39 -11.62 -38.97 -23.45
C GLY A 39 -10.17 -39.26 -23.84
N LEU A 40 -9.27 -38.32 -23.57
CA LEU A 40 -7.84 -38.41 -23.91
C LEU A 40 -7.01 -38.67 -22.63
N PRO A 41 -5.89 -39.40 -22.72
CA PRO A 41 -5.01 -39.62 -21.57
C PRO A 41 -4.35 -38.31 -21.12
N LEU A 42 -4.17 -38.17 -19.80
CA LEU A 42 -3.70 -36.94 -19.16
C LEU A 42 -2.41 -36.35 -19.78
N PRO A 43 -1.35 -37.13 -20.08
CA PRO A 43 -0.11 -36.57 -20.66
C PRO A 43 -0.30 -35.97 -22.05
N GLU A 44 -1.22 -36.53 -22.86
CA GLU A 44 -1.54 -36.02 -24.19
C GLU A 44 -2.30 -34.69 -24.07
N VAL A 45 -3.26 -34.62 -23.15
CA VAL A 45 -3.99 -33.38 -22.84
C VAL A 45 -3.07 -32.29 -22.33
N GLU A 46 -2.11 -32.61 -21.45
CA GLU A 46 -1.11 -31.65 -20.97
C GLU A 46 -0.26 -31.09 -22.13
N THR A 47 0.14 -31.94 -23.06
CA THR A 47 0.92 -31.55 -24.24
C THR A 47 0.10 -30.65 -25.17
N LEU A 48 -1.16 -31.03 -25.44
CA LEU A 48 -2.08 -30.26 -26.28
C LEU A 48 -2.42 -28.90 -25.67
N VAL A 49 -2.72 -28.86 -24.36
CA VAL A 49 -2.95 -27.62 -23.61
C VAL A 49 -1.70 -26.73 -23.65
N GLY A 50 -0.50 -27.31 -23.52
CA GLY A 50 0.76 -26.59 -23.67
C GLY A 50 0.91 -25.93 -25.05
N SER A 51 0.66 -26.68 -26.12
CA SER A 51 0.68 -26.19 -27.51
C SER A 51 -0.35 -25.08 -27.73
N LEU A 52 -1.61 -25.32 -27.37
CA LEU A 52 -2.70 -24.34 -27.52
C LEU A 52 -2.43 -23.04 -26.75
N ARG A 53 -1.78 -23.13 -25.57
CA ARG A 53 -1.36 -21.96 -24.79
C ARG A 53 -0.24 -21.18 -25.47
N GLN A 54 0.79 -21.86 -25.97
CA GLN A 54 1.88 -21.20 -26.73
C GLN A 54 1.34 -20.47 -27.96
N GLN A 55 0.35 -21.05 -28.63
CA GLN A 55 -0.34 -20.43 -29.77
C GLN A 55 -1.38 -19.37 -29.37
N SER A 56 -1.52 -19.05 -28.08
CA SER A 56 -2.50 -18.07 -27.57
C SER A 56 -3.97 -18.40 -27.88
N ARG A 57 -4.31 -19.68 -28.07
CA ARG A 57 -5.67 -20.16 -28.40
C ARG A 57 -6.54 -20.38 -27.17
N ILE A 58 -5.92 -20.71 -26.03
CA ILE A 58 -6.57 -20.85 -24.72
C ILE A 58 -5.88 -19.96 -23.70
N VAL A 59 -6.64 -19.54 -22.70
CA VAL A 59 -6.13 -18.78 -21.55
C VAL A 59 -6.18 -19.62 -20.29
N GLU A 60 -5.29 -19.28 -19.38
CA GLU A 60 -5.08 -19.96 -18.13
C GLU A 60 -5.49 -19.03 -16.99
N GLN A 61 -6.30 -19.55 -16.06
CA GLN A 61 -6.89 -18.78 -14.99
C GLN A 61 -6.65 -19.48 -13.65
N LEU A 62 -6.54 -18.70 -12.58
CA LEU A 62 -6.47 -19.21 -11.22
C LEU A 62 -7.81 -18.90 -10.51
N ARG A 63 -8.64 -19.93 -10.31
CA ARG A 63 -9.94 -19.79 -9.62
C ARG A 63 -10.04 -20.75 -8.45
N GLY A 64 -10.36 -20.22 -7.27
CA GLY A 64 -10.47 -21.03 -6.04
C GLY A 64 -9.19 -21.82 -5.72
N GLY A 65 -8.01 -21.30 -6.10
CA GLY A 65 -6.73 -21.99 -5.93
C GLY A 65 -6.48 -23.14 -6.92
N GLN A 66 -7.34 -23.31 -7.92
CA GLN A 66 -7.19 -24.31 -8.98
C GLN A 66 -6.80 -23.67 -10.31
N ARG A 67 -5.97 -24.39 -11.06
CA ARG A 67 -5.53 -24.06 -12.41
C ARG A 67 -6.60 -24.51 -13.39
N VAL A 68 -7.27 -23.56 -14.04
CA VAL A 68 -8.36 -23.82 -14.99
C VAL A 68 -8.10 -23.15 -16.33
N PHE A 69 -8.72 -23.66 -17.39
CA PHE A 69 -8.54 -23.19 -18.76
C PHE A 69 -9.86 -22.71 -19.36
N SER A 70 -9.77 -21.73 -20.25
CA SER A 70 -10.90 -21.19 -21.01
C SER A 70 -10.49 -20.86 -22.45
N THR A 71 -11.42 -20.90 -23.39
CA THR A 71 -11.21 -20.36 -24.74
C THR A 71 -11.39 -18.84 -24.72
N ARG A 72 -10.63 -18.13 -25.58
CA ARG A 72 -10.80 -16.69 -25.76
C ARG A 72 -11.27 -16.39 -27.19
N PHE A 73 -12.53 -16.02 -27.32
CA PHE A 73 -13.08 -15.53 -28.58
C PHE A 73 -12.74 -14.06 -28.76
N ALA A 74 -12.51 -13.62 -30.02
CA ALA A 74 -12.43 -12.19 -30.32
C ALA A 74 -13.78 -11.54 -30.01
N PHE A 75 -13.84 -10.80 -28.91
CA PHE A 75 -14.83 -9.74 -28.80
C PHE A 75 -14.16 -8.46 -29.29
N ARG A 76 -14.78 -7.78 -30.26
CA ARG A 76 -14.42 -6.40 -30.59
C ARG A 76 -14.48 -5.61 -29.28
N ARG A 77 -13.39 -4.92 -28.94
CA ARG A 77 -13.42 -3.89 -27.90
C ARG A 77 -14.61 -2.98 -28.20
N ARG A 78 -15.59 -2.94 -27.29
CA ARG A 78 -16.31 -1.68 -27.10
C ARG A 78 -15.27 -0.76 -26.46
N ALA A 79 -14.97 0.34 -27.14
CA ALA A 79 -14.22 1.43 -26.52
C ALA A 79 -14.88 1.75 -25.18
N VAL A 80 -14.07 1.95 -24.15
CA VAL A 80 -14.57 2.46 -22.87
C VAL A 80 -15.01 3.89 -23.15
N ARG A 81 -16.30 4.13 -23.42
CA ARG A 81 -16.82 5.48 -23.50
C ARG A 81 -16.69 6.09 -22.09
N ASN A 82 -16.39 7.37 -22.00
CA ASN A 82 -16.54 8.17 -20.76
C ASN A 82 -15.49 7.89 -19.67
N MET A 83 -14.26 8.33 -19.92
CA MET A 83 -13.16 8.31 -18.96
C MET A 83 -12.43 9.67 -18.94
N PRO A 84 -11.98 10.19 -17.77
CA PRO A 84 -11.24 11.46 -17.59
C PRO A 84 -10.18 11.75 -18.64
N ALA A 85 -10.06 12.98 -19.16
CA ALA A 85 -9.21 13.28 -20.32
C ALA A 85 -7.74 13.11 -19.94
N GLU A 86 -7.40 13.44 -18.70
CA GLU A 86 -6.09 13.27 -18.10
C GLU A 86 -5.78 11.80 -17.79
N LEU A 87 -6.82 10.99 -17.51
CA LEU A 87 -6.70 9.55 -17.33
C LEU A 87 -6.66 8.82 -18.68
N LEU A 88 -7.53 9.12 -19.64
CA LEU A 88 -7.41 8.72 -21.04
C LEU A 88 -6.06 9.14 -21.62
N HIS A 89 -5.55 10.33 -21.31
CA HIS A 89 -4.19 10.71 -21.70
C HIS A 89 -3.12 9.89 -20.98
N LEU A 90 -3.37 9.14 -19.91
CA LEU A 90 -2.48 8.12 -19.34
C LEU A 90 -2.76 6.71 -19.91
N TYR A 91 -4.01 6.45 -20.34
CA TYR A 91 -4.55 5.17 -20.79
C TYR A 91 -4.38 4.94 -22.32
N ASP A 92 -4.47 5.97 -23.12
CA ASP A 92 -4.31 6.01 -24.58
C ASP A 92 -2.96 6.62 -25.01
N ARG A 93 -2.00 6.82 -24.09
CA ARG A 93 -0.64 7.16 -24.53
C ARG A 93 -0.17 6.06 -25.46
N PRO A 94 0.29 6.42 -26.67
CA PRO A 94 0.87 5.45 -27.54
C PRO A 94 2.06 4.80 -26.82
N ALA A 95 2.28 3.52 -27.10
CA ALA A 95 3.15 2.68 -26.28
C ALA A 95 4.61 3.19 -26.25
N ASP A 96 5.02 3.94 -27.26
CA ASP A 96 6.27 4.68 -27.35
C ASP A 96 6.36 5.78 -26.28
N GLN A 97 5.33 6.60 -26.12
CA GLN A 97 5.30 7.66 -25.12
C GLN A 97 5.27 7.09 -23.69
N PHE A 98 4.53 5.99 -23.48
CA PHE A 98 4.55 5.26 -22.22
C PHE A 98 5.94 4.69 -21.88
N LEU A 99 6.64 4.13 -22.86
CA LEU A 99 8.02 3.67 -22.68
C LEU A 99 8.96 4.85 -22.40
N ALA A 100 8.80 6.00 -23.07
CA ALA A 100 9.63 7.17 -22.83
C ALA A 100 9.50 7.72 -21.38
N GLU A 101 8.34 7.54 -20.75
CA GLU A 101 8.07 7.99 -19.37
C GLU A 101 8.48 7.00 -18.30
N SER A 102 8.61 5.72 -18.66
CA SER A 102 9.02 4.69 -17.71
C SER A 102 10.46 4.95 -17.25
N PRO A 103 10.75 5.00 -15.92
CA PRO A 103 12.07 5.38 -15.40
C PRO A 103 13.23 4.56 -15.98
N LEU A 104 12.98 3.29 -16.33
CA LEU A 104 13.98 2.40 -16.89
C LEU A 104 14.32 2.72 -18.35
N THR A 105 13.34 3.13 -19.14
CA THR A 105 13.47 3.34 -20.58
C THR A 105 13.59 4.82 -20.97
N ALA A 106 13.38 5.74 -20.02
CA ALA A 106 13.56 7.19 -20.22
C ALA A 106 14.99 7.60 -20.63
N VAL A 107 15.99 6.75 -20.35
CA VAL A 107 17.39 6.97 -20.75
C VAL A 107 17.65 6.65 -22.23
N LEU A 108 16.71 5.95 -22.89
CA LEU A 108 16.88 5.51 -24.27
C LEU A 108 16.56 6.64 -25.26
N PRO A 109 17.32 6.77 -26.35
CA PRO A 109 16.95 7.68 -27.43
C PRO A 109 15.69 7.17 -28.17
N PRO A 110 14.95 8.06 -28.87
CA PRO A 110 13.66 7.72 -29.48
C PRO A 110 13.72 6.55 -30.49
N ASP A 111 14.82 6.42 -31.22
CA ASP A 111 15.07 5.31 -32.14
C ASP A 111 15.21 3.96 -31.43
N ALA A 112 15.88 3.94 -30.27
CA ALA A 112 15.99 2.75 -29.44
C ALA A 112 14.64 2.40 -28.78
N ILE A 113 13.82 3.38 -28.39
CA ILE A 113 12.45 3.15 -27.92
C ILE A 113 11.61 2.50 -29.02
N ALA A 114 11.69 2.98 -30.26
CA ALA A 114 10.99 2.40 -31.39
C ALA A 114 11.43 0.94 -31.65
N GLN A 115 12.73 0.66 -31.55
CA GLN A 115 13.26 -0.71 -31.68
C GLN A 115 12.75 -1.64 -30.57
N LEU A 116 12.75 -1.16 -29.31
CA LEU A 116 12.23 -1.91 -28.18
C LEU A 116 10.73 -2.18 -28.35
N LEU A 117 9.96 -1.18 -28.78
CA LEU A 117 8.53 -1.31 -29.02
C LEU A 117 8.21 -2.28 -30.17
N ALA A 118 8.99 -2.25 -31.26
CA ALA A 118 8.82 -3.16 -32.38
C ALA A 118 9.03 -4.63 -32.00
N ALA A 119 9.89 -4.90 -31.01
CA ALA A 119 10.08 -6.23 -30.44
C ALA A 119 9.02 -6.61 -29.38
N ALA A 120 8.15 -5.68 -28.99
CA ALA A 120 7.14 -5.89 -27.96
C ALA A 120 5.87 -6.54 -28.54
N GLN A 121 5.30 -7.49 -27.81
CA GLN A 121 3.95 -7.98 -28.04
C GLN A 121 2.99 -7.37 -27.02
N LYS A 122 1.97 -6.66 -27.50
CA LYS A 122 0.87 -6.17 -26.66
C LYS A 122 -0.06 -7.34 -26.29
N ARG A 123 -0.25 -7.56 -24.99
CA ARG A 123 -1.14 -8.59 -24.42
C ARG A 123 -2.16 -7.92 -23.52
N THR A 124 -3.44 -8.25 -23.69
CA THR A 124 -4.51 -7.81 -22.79
C THR A 124 -5.06 -9.04 -22.09
N LEU A 125 -5.25 -8.97 -20.78
CA LEU A 125 -5.66 -10.07 -19.91
C LEU A 125 -6.96 -9.69 -19.21
N LEU A 126 -7.87 -10.65 -19.09
CA LEU A 126 -9.09 -10.47 -18.30
C LEU A 126 -8.83 -10.80 -16.82
N PRO A 127 -9.71 -10.37 -15.90
CA PRO A 127 -9.66 -10.78 -14.51
C PRO A 127 -9.49 -12.31 -14.36
N ASP A 128 -8.70 -12.71 -13.37
CA ASP A 128 -8.28 -14.07 -13.04
C ASP A 128 -7.28 -14.74 -14.01
N GLU A 129 -6.97 -14.14 -15.17
CA GLU A 129 -5.97 -14.69 -16.09
C GLU A 129 -4.56 -14.60 -15.50
N VAL A 130 -3.78 -15.68 -15.66
CA VAL A 130 -2.43 -15.79 -15.10
C VAL A 130 -1.40 -15.17 -16.05
N ILE A 131 -0.58 -14.26 -15.51
CA ILE A 131 0.55 -13.63 -16.20
C ILE A 131 1.78 -14.54 -16.12
N ALA A 132 2.10 -15.03 -14.92
CA ALA A 132 3.24 -15.88 -14.64
C ALA A 132 2.94 -16.83 -13.47
N TRP A 133 3.50 -18.06 -13.51
CA TRP A 133 3.31 -19.07 -12.48
C TRP A 133 4.52 -19.20 -11.58
N GLN A 134 4.31 -19.23 -10.26
CA GLN A 134 5.34 -19.57 -9.29
C GLN A 134 6.09 -20.86 -9.70
N GLY A 135 7.42 -20.82 -9.61
CA GLY A 135 8.31 -21.94 -9.91
C GLY A 135 8.71 -22.04 -11.38
N HIS A 136 8.07 -21.27 -12.28
CA HIS A 136 8.43 -21.28 -13.69
C HIS A 136 9.56 -20.28 -13.97
N LYS A 137 10.44 -20.64 -14.91
CA LYS A 137 11.45 -19.73 -15.46
C LYS A 137 10.78 -18.61 -16.23
N ALA A 138 11.29 -17.39 -16.10
CA ALA A 138 10.75 -16.23 -16.82
C ALA A 138 11.19 -16.25 -18.28
N ASP A 139 10.33 -16.79 -19.16
CA ASP A 139 10.56 -16.80 -20.60
C ASP A 139 10.28 -15.42 -21.25
N HIS A 140 9.59 -14.54 -20.52
CA HIS A 140 9.23 -13.21 -20.96
C HIS A 140 9.46 -12.17 -19.86
N VAL A 141 9.88 -10.98 -20.29
CA VAL A 141 9.84 -9.76 -19.48
C VAL A 141 8.60 -8.98 -19.89
N CYS A 142 7.79 -8.54 -18.93
CA CYS A 142 6.58 -7.76 -19.21
C CYS A 142 6.59 -6.43 -18.46
N LEU A 143 6.02 -5.40 -19.07
CA LEU A 143 5.76 -4.11 -18.45
C LEU A 143 4.25 -3.88 -18.40
N LEU A 144 3.72 -3.62 -17.20
CA LEU A 144 2.30 -3.37 -17.00
C LEU A 144 1.95 -1.96 -17.49
N GLN A 145 1.20 -1.88 -18.60
CA GLN A 145 0.77 -0.62 -19.19
C GLN A 145 -0.50 -0.10 -18.51
N HIS A 146 -1.47 -1.00 -18.26
CA HIS A 146 -2.77 -0.67 -17.64
C HIS A 146 -3.31 -1.83 -16.82
N GLY A 147 -4.13 -1.52 -15.81
CA GLY A 147 -4.80 -2.50 -14.96
C GLY A 147 -4.06 -2.81 -13.66
N LEU A 148 -4.56 -3.79 -12.93
CA LEU A 148 -4.02 -4.26 -11.67
C LEU A 148 -3.77 -5.75 -11.74
N ALA A 149 -2.59 -6.19 -11.30
CA ALA A 149 -2.28 -7.59 -11.10
C ALA A 149 -1.94 -7.88 -9.63
N ALA A 150 -2.18 -9.10 -9.19
CA ALA A 150 -1.87 -9.57 -7.84
C ALA A 150 -0.70 -10.56 -7.88
N GLN A 151 0.20 -10.43 -6.92
CA GLN A 151 1.24 -11.43 -6.63
C GLN A 151 0.76 -12.33 -5.50
N THR A 152 0.65 -13.62 -5.78
CA THR A 152 0.17 -14.62 -4.82
C THR A 152 1.16 -15.76 -4.72
N ARG A 153 1.67 -16.02 -3.52
CA ARG A 153 2.50 -17.19 -3.24
C ARG A 153 1.62 -18.36 -2.84
N LEU A 154 1.64 -19.42 -3.65
CA LEU A 154 0.83 -20.62 -3.43
C LEU A 154 1.47 -21.51 -2.36
N LYS A 155 0.70 -21.92 -1.34
CA LYS A 155 1.09 -22.87 -0.30
C LYS A 155 0.10 -24.04 -0.24
N GLY A 156 0.56 -25.25 -0.58
CA GLY A 156 -0.24 -26.47 -0.46
C GLY A 156 -1.54 -26.46 -1.28
N ARG A 157 -2.50 -27.33 -0.93
CA ARG A 157 -3.66 -27.59 -1.82
C ARG A 157 -4.50 -26.35 -2.12
N HIS A 158 -4.81 -25.46 -1.17
CA HIS A 158 -5.74 -24.33 -1.43
C HIS A 158 -5.42 -23.02 -0.68
N ALA A 159 -4.23 -22.83 -0.10
CA ALA A 159 -3.90 -21.61 0.65
C ALA A 159 -2.87 -20.74 -0.11
N GLY A 160 -3.35 -19.74 -0.85
CA GLY A 160 -2.48 -18.68 -1.38
C GLY A 160 -2.25 -17.59 -0.33
N HIS A 161 -1.01 -17.12 -0.19
CA HIS A 161 -0.71 -15.87 0.53
C HIS A 161 -0.47 -14.77 -0.48
N LYS A 162 -1.31 -13.73 -0.48
CA LYS A 162 -1.13 -12.56 -1.32
C LYS A 162 0.07 -11.75 -0.81
N GLU A 163 1.09 -11.59 -1.65
CA GLU A 163 2.33 -10.87 -1.31
C GLU A 163 2.22 -9.38 -1.65
N GLY A 164 1.38 -9.03 -2.63
CA GLY A 164 1.12 -7.64 -2.99
C GLY A 164 0.40 -7.50 -4.32
N TYR A 165 0.36 -6.27 -4.81
CA TYR A 165 -0.23 -5.89 -6.09
C TYR A 165 0.80 -5.21 -6.98
N LEU A 166 0.61 -5.33 -8.28
CA LEU A 166 1.40 -4.74 -9.34
C LEU A 166 0.53 -3.76 -10.10
N HIS A 167 1.10 -2.59 -10.39
CA HIS A 167 0.40 -1.44 -10.96
C HIS A 167 1.07 -0.99 -12.27
N ARG A 168 0.53 0.07 -12.88
CA ARG A 168 1.11 0.66 -14.09
C ARG A 168 2.59 1.00 -13.88
N GLY A 169 3.43 0.62 -14.83
CA GLY A 169 4.88 0.78 -14.78
C GLY A 169 5.63 -0.33 -14.05
N SER A 170 4.94 -1.28 -13.42
CA SER A 170 5.59 -2.44 -12.81
C SER A 170 6.17 -3.38 -13.86
N TRP A 171 7.43 -3.77 -13.67
CA TRP A 171 8.13 -4.77 -14.48
C TRP A 171 7.93 -6.16 -13.87
N ILE A 172 7.60 -7.13 -14.72
CA ILE A 172 7.30 -8.52 -14.36
C ILE A 172 8.30 -9.44 -15.07
N GLY A 173 8.90 -10.36 -14.32
CA GLY A 173 9.87 -11.33 -14.86
C GLY A 173 11.26 -10.76 -15.13
N LEU A 174 11.49 -9.46 -14.87
CA LEU A 174 12.79 -8.81 -15.10
C LEU A 174 13.89 -9.35 -14.16
N PRO A 175 13.70 -9.40 -12.83
CA PRO A 175 14.70 -9.98 -11.93
C PRO A 175 14.99 -11.46 -12.25
N GLU A 176 13.94 -12.23 -12.55
CA GLU A 176 14.03 -13.65 -12.88
C GLU A 176 14.79 -13.89 -14.18
N ALA A 177 14.50 -13.10 -15.22
CA ALA A 177 15.20 -13.20 -16.50
C ALA A 177 16.69 -12.85 -16.38
N LEU A 178 17.04 -11.88 -15.52
CA LEU A 178 18.44 -11.48 -15.29
C LEU A 178 19.21 -12.48 -14.41
N GLY A 179 18.55 -13.02 -13.38
CA GLY A 179 19.15 -13.95 -12.42
C GLY A 179 19.09 -15.42 -12.83
N ASP A 180 18.48 -15.73 -13.98
CA ASP A 180 18.13 -17.09 -14.41
C ASP A 180 17.41 -17.91 -13.30
N ALA A 181 16.53 -17.23 -12.57
CA ALA A 181 15.84 -17.78 -11.42
C ALA A 181 14.37 -18.10 -11.75
N PRO A 182 13.76 -19.11 -11.11
CA PRO A 182 12.33 -19.31 -11.21
C PRO A 182 11.58 -18.19 -10.47
N THR A 183 10.41 -17.84 -11.00
CA THR A 183 9.47 -16.91 -10.36
C THR A 183 9.07 -17.39 -8.97
N THR A 184 9.00 -16.48 -8.01
CA THR A 184 8.75 -16.81 -6.59
C THR A 184 7.27 -16.78 -6.21
N SER A 185 6.43 -16.17 -7.05
CA SER A 185 4.99 -16.04 -6.86
C SER A 185 4.23 -16.15 -8.18
N THR A 186 2.95 -16.50 -8.07
CA THR A 186 2.01 -16.52 -9.20
C THR A 186 1.41 -15.13 -9.36
N ILE A 187 1.40 -14.63 -10.58
CA ILE A 187 0.91 -13.29 -10.91
C ILE A 187 -0.39 -13.43 -11.70
N THR A 188 -1.47 -12.86 -11.20
CA THR A 188 -2.81 -12.91 -11.83
C THR A 188 -3.35 -11.52 -12.09
N ALA A 189 -4.04 -11.33 -13.21
CA ALA A 189 -4.78 -10.10 -13.47
C ALA A 189 -5.99 -10.01 -12.52
N VAL A 190 -6.17 -8.85 -11.87
CA VAL A 190 -7.32 -8.57 -10.98
C VAL A 190 -8.38 -7.77 -11.75
N THR A 191 -7.94 -6.81 -12.57
CA THR A 191 -8.78 -6.08 -13.53
C THR A 191 -8.39 -6.46 -14.95
N GLU A 192 -9.10 -5.94 -15.96
CA GLU A 192 -8.57 -5.98 -17.33
C GLU A 192 -7.18 -5.32 -17.36
N THR A 193 -6.17 -6.10 -17.74
CA THR A 193 -4.75 -5.71 -17.60
C THR A 193 -4.06 -5.78 -18.95
N THR A 194 -3.43 -4.69 -19.38
CA THR A 194 -2.66 -4.62 -20.63
C THR A 194 -1.17 -4.57 -20.33
N LEU A 195 -0.41 -5.43 -20.99
CA LEU A 195 1.03 -5.59 -20.84
C LEU A 195 1.74 -5.39 -22.19
N LEU A 196 2.93 -4.80 -22.15
CA LEU A 196 3.94 -4.98 -23.19
C LEU A 196 4.82 -6.15 -22.79
N SER A 197 4.99 -7.14 -23.67
CA SER A 197 5.72 -8.37 -23.38
C SER A 197 6.83 -8.61 -24.38
N TRP A 198 8.03 -8.91 -23.91
CA TRP A 198 9.20 -9.25 -24.72
C TRP A 198 9.68 -10.65 -24.37
N PRO A 199 10.08 -11.48 -25.35
CA PRO A 199 10.84 -12.68 -25.06
C PRO A 199 12.10 -12.32 -24.26
N ALA A 200 12.38 -13.04 -23.17
CA ALA A 200 13.48 -12.70 -22.27
C ALA A 200 14.82 -12.62 -23.00
N ALA A 201 15.11 -13.56 -23.90
CA ALA A 201 16.32 -13.56 -24.72
C ALA A 201 16.45 -12.27 -25.56
N ALA A 202 15.38 -11.87 -26.26
CA ALA A 202 15.38 -10.68 -27.10
C ALA A 202 15.54 -9.39 -26.28
N PHE A 203 14.89 -9.33 -25.11
CA PHE A 203 15.00 -8.20 -24.19
C PHE A 203 16.42 -8.06 -23.63
N LEU A 204 17.03 -9.17 -23.20
CA LEU A 204 18.40 -9.18 -22.69
C LEU A 204 19.43 -8.83 -23.77
N ASP A 205 19.24 -9.31 -25.00
CA ASP A 205 20.09 -8.94 -26.14
C ASP A 205 19.93 -7.47 -26.54
N PHE A 206 18.74 -6.89 -26.37
CA PHE A 206 18.54 -5.45 -26.51
C PHE A 206 19.31 -4.69 -25.41
N ALA A 207 19.18 -5.09 -24.14
CA ALA A 207 19.90 -4.47 -23.03
C ALA A 207 21.42 -4.52 -23.19
N ARG A 208 21.98 -5.61 -23.72
CA ARG A 208 23.42 -5.73 -24.02
C ARG A 208 23.90 -4.73 -25.08
N ARG A 209 23.06 -4.41 -26.06
CA ARG A 209 23.39 -3.46 -27.15
C ARG A 209 23.25 -1.99 -26.72
N HIS A 210 22.47 -1.71 -25.68
CA HIS A 210 22.25 -0.36 -25.14
C HIS A 210 22.77 -0.27 -23.69
N THR A 211 24.04 0.08 -23.53
CA THR A 211 24.73 0.13 -22.22
C THR A 211 24.04 1.04 -21.20
N ASP A 212 23.50 2.17 -21.63
CA ASP A 212 22.78 3.10 -20.73
C ASP A 212 21.51 2.46 -20.16
N PHE A 213 20.82 1.64 -20.95
CA PHE A 213 19.66 0.89 -20.51
C PHE A 213 20.03 -0.23 -19.54
N ALA A 214 21.10 -0.98 -19.83
CA ALA A 214 21.62 -1.98 -18.88
C ALA A 214 22.01 -1.34 -17.53
N LEU A 215 22.63 -0.16 -17.55
CA LEU A 215 22.98 0.58 -16.34
C LEU A 215 21.73 1.08 -15.60
N ALA A 216 20.70 1.53 -16.30
CA ALA A 216 19.42 1.92 -15.70
C ALA A 216 18.74 0.71 -15.01
N ILE A 217 18.74 -0.46 -15.65
CA ILE A 217 18.26 -1.73 -15.05
C ILE A 217 19.03 -2.05 -13.78
N ALA A 218 20.37 -2.00 -13.80
CA ALA A 218 21.19 -2.29 -12.63
C ALA A 218 20.91 -1.33 -11.47
N ARG A 219 20.77 -0.03 -11.75
CA ARG A 219 20.41 0.99 -10.76
C ARG A 219 19.02 0.74 -10.18
N HIS A 220 18.04 0.42 -11.01
CA HIS A 220 16.68 0.11 -10.56
C HIS A 220 16.66 -1.10 -9.62
N LEU A 221 17.34 -2.20 -9.99
CA LEU A 221 17.42 -3.39 -9.13
C LEU A 221 18.15 -3.09 -7.82
N SER A 222 19.23 -2.30 -7.85
CA SER A 222 19.92 -1.86 -6.64
C SER A 222 19.03 -1.00 -5.74
N GLN A 223 18.26 -0.08 -6.31
CA GLN A 223 17.28 0.73 -5.58
C GLN A 223 16.16 -0.12 -5.01
N GLN A 224 15.65 -1.10 -5.75
CA GLN A 224 14.63 -2.03 -5.26
C GLN A 224 15.17 -2.93 -4.15
N LEU A 225 16.41 -3.42 -4.27
CA LEU A 225 17.06 -4.19 -3.22
C LEU A 225 17.24 -3.34 -1.96
N HIS A 226 17.73 -2.11 -2.10
CA HIS A 226 17.89 -1.20 -0.98
C HIS A 226 16.54 -0.80 -0.38
N ALA A 227 15.51 -0.55 -1.19
CA ALA A 227 14.15 -0.29 -0.72
C ALA A 227 13.54 -1.52 -0.05
N CYS A 228 13.86 -2.74 -0.50
CA CYS A 228 13.43 -3.99 0.11
C CYS A 228 14.15 -4.23 1.44
N GLU A 229 15.46 -3.99 1.51
CA GLU A 229 16.26 -4.02 2.74
C GLU A 229 15.77 -2.97 3.72
N GLN A 230 15.61 -1.72 3.28
CA GLN A 230 15.03 -0.64 4.08
C GLN A 230 13.60 -0.96 4.50
N SER A 231 12.77 -1.53 3.64
CA SER A 231 11.40 -1.93 3.99
C SER A 231 11.37 -3.14 4.91
N HIS A 232 12.32 -4.08 4.83
CA HIS A 232 12.44 -5.19 5.77
C HIS A 232 12.93 -4.68 7.14
N VAL A 233 13.85 -3.72 7.13
CA VAL A 233 14.37 -3.06 8.33
C VAL A 233 13.31 -2.12 8.94
N GLN A 234 12.53 -1.38 8.14
CA GLN A 234 11.45 -0.47 8.55
C GLN A 234 10.13 -1.18 8.88
N LYS A 235 9.83 -2.34 8.27
CA LYS A 235 8.69 -3.20 8.66
C LYS A 235 8.76 -3.62 10.13
N GLN A 236 9.94 -3.52 10.74
CA GLN A 236 10.18 -3.78 12.16
C GLN A 236 10.64 -2.53 12.94
N ARG A 237 10.57 -1.30 12.41
CA ARG A 237 11.11 -0.12 13.11
C ARG A 237 10.13 1.04 13.03
N ARG A 238 9.55 1.40 14.17
CA ARG A 238 8.61 2.52 14.32
C ARG A 238 9.25 3.60 15.17
N LEU A 239 9.28 4.82 14.64
CA LEU A 239 9.68 6.02 15.37
C LEU A 239 8.49 6.96 15.46
N TRP A 240 7.97 7.15 16.66
CA TRP A 240 6.89 8.10 16.92
C TRP A 240 7.45 9.26 17.73
N ALA A 241 7.33 10.48 17.21
CA ALA A 241 7.68 11.70 17.94
C ALA A 241 6.39 12.40 18.36
N ILE A 242 6.29 12.71 19.64
CA ILE A 242 5.21 13.51 20.22
C ILE A 242 5.84 14.84 20.66
N GLU A 243 5.23 15.95 20.25
CA GLU A 243 5.65 17.29 20.66
C GLU A 243 4.45 18.08 21.21
N GLY A 244 4.75 19.06 22.05
CA GLY A 244 3.77 20.08 22.46
C GLY A 244 3.98 21.36 21.67
N ALA A 245 2.91 21.95 21.13
CA ALA A 245 2.95 23.29 20.56
C ALA A 245 3.27 24.36 21.64
N GLN A 246 2.90 24.07 22.90
CA GLN A 246 3.22 24.88 24.08
C GLN A 246 3.63 24.00 25.28
N PRO A 247 4.34 24.56 26.27
CA PRO A 247 4.56 23.90 27.55
C PRO A 247 3.23 23.44 28.19
N GLY A 248 3.24 22.27 28.82
CA GLY A 248 2.04 21.73 29.47
C GLY A 248 0.96 21.20 28.54
N ALA A 249 1.24 21.01 27.24
CA ALA A 249 0.31 20.40 26.28
C ALA A 249 0.01 18.90 26.53
N GLY A 250 0.74 18.25 27.46
CA GLY A 250 0.55 16.85 27.83
C GLY A 250 1.34 15.84 26.97
N ALA A 251 2.36 16.29 26.23
CA ALA A 251 3.18 15.43 25.37
C ALA A 251 3.78 14.23 26.11
N THR A 252 4.36 14.45 27.30
CA THR A 252 4.95 13.40 28.14
C THR A 252 3.93 12.33 28.52
N THR A 253 2.75 12.73 29.01
CA THR A 253 1.69 11.81 29.41
C THR A 253 1.22 10.95 28.23
N ILE A 254 0.96 11.57 27.08
CA ILE A 254 0.49 10.85 25.89
C ILE A 254 1.58 9.93 25.34
N ALA A 255 2.82 10.41 25.23
CA ALA A 255 3.94 9.63 24.72
C ALA A 255 4.22 8.40 25.59
N LEU A 256 4.23 8.55 26.92
CA LEU A 256 4.45 7.45 27.85
C LEU A 256 3.34 6.40 27.76
N ASN A 257 2.07 6.82 27.77
CA ASN A 257 0.96 5.87 27.71
C ASN A 257 0.86 5.16 26.35
N LEU A 258 1.21 5.85 25.25
CA LEU A 258 1.37 5.18 23.94
C LEU A 258 2.52 4.16 23.97
N ALA A 259 3.63 4.45 24.65
CA ALA A 259 4.73 3.50 24.82
C ALA A 259 4.29 2.26 25.63
N CYS A 260 3.55 2.46 26.73
CA CYS A 260 2.98 1.38 27.54
C CYS A 260 2.00 0.52 26.73
N LEU A 261 1.09 1.14 25.97
CA LEU A 261 0.15 0.42 25.10
C LEU A 261 0.88 -0.41 24.04
N THR A 262 1.89 0.18 23.41
CA THR A 262 2.70 -0.52 22.40
C THR A 262 3.42 -1.71 23.02
N HIS A 263 4.00 -1.53 24.21
CA HIS A 263 4.65 -2.62 24.95
C HIS A 263 3.68 -3.77 25.26
N GLN A 264 2.50 -3.49 25.81
CA GLN A 264 1.47 -4.49 26.11
C GLN A 264 1.03 -5.27 24.85
N GLN A 265 0.87 -4.58 23.72
CA GLN A 265 0.50 -5.20 22.44
C GLN A 265 1.63 -6.05 21.84
N SER A 266 2.89 -5.65 22.05
CA SER A 266 4.07 -6.43 21.63
C SER A 266 4.26 -7.70 22.47
N GLU A 267 4.06 -7.61 23.79
CA GLU A 267 4.11 -8.79 24.68
C GLU A 267 3.07 -9.85 24.29
N ALA A 268 1.83 -9.43 24.05
CA ALA A 268 0.75 -10.33 23.62
C ALA A 268 1.08 -11.07 22.31
N ARG A 269 1.90 -10.46 21.45
CA ARG A 269 2.34 -11.02 20.16
C ARG A 269 3.66 -11.80 20.25
N LYS A 270 4.30 -11.83 21.43
CA LYS A 270 5.69 -12.29 21.61
C LYS A 270 6.67 -11.60 20.65
N THR A 271 6.37 -10.37 20.27
CA THR A 271 7.19 -9.54 19.39
C THR A 271 8.06 -8.58 20.20
N SER A 272 9.00 -7.92 19.53
CA SER A 272 10.14 -7.21 20.08
C SER A 272 9.82 -6.07 21.08
N ARG A 273 10.86 -5.57 21.75
CA ARG A 273 10.79 -4.59 22.84
C ARG A 273 10.45 -3.16 22.35
N THR A 274 9.77 -2.41 23.22
CA THR A 274 9.46 -0.97 23.05
C THR A 274 10.36 -0.12 23.94
N LEU A 275 10.84 1.00 23.41
CA LEU A 275 11.61 2.02 24.13
C LEU A 275 10.80 3.31 24.23
N PHE A 276 10.76 3.89 25.41
CA PHE A 276 10.31 5.25 25.67
C PHE A 276 11.53 6.19 25.79
N TRP A 277 11.55 7.23 24.98
CA TRP A 277 12.56 8.29 25.01
C TRP A 277 11.93 9.55 25.61
N PRO A 278 12.20 9.87 26.89
CA PRO A 278 11.63 11.06 27.53
C PRO A 278 12.33 12.35 27.13
N TYR A 279 11.59 13.46 27.16
CA TYR A 279 12.17 14.78 27.00
C TYR A 279 13.03 15.11 28.23
N ALA A 280 14.27 15.55 28.03
CA ALA A 280 15.22 15.81 29.12
C ALA A 280 14.78 16.89 30.13
N GLY A 281 13.80 17.73 29.75
CA GLY A 281 13.20 18.74 30.64
C GLY A 281 11.93 18.29 31.36
N ALA A 282 11.53 17.02 31.26
CA ALA A 282 10.40 16.48 32.01
C ALA A 282 10.76 16.36 33.50
N ALA A 283 10.00 17.03 34.38
CA ALA A 283 10.29 17.09 35.82
C ALA A 283 10.12 15.75 36.55
N SER A 284 9.27 14.87 36.02
CA SER A 284 9.07 13.50 36.47
C SER A 284 8.53 12.66 35.31
N LEU A 285 8.80 11.36 35.32
CA LEU A 285 8.08 10.40 34.50
C LEU A 285 6.96 9.84 35.37
N PRO A 286 5.73 10.38 35.28
CA PRO A 286 4.64 9.87 36.09
C PRO A 286 4.38 8.41 35.69
N PHE A 287 3.89 7.58 36.61
CA PHE A 287 3.37 6.23 36.33
C PHE A 287 4.36 5.10 36.04
N LEU A 288 5.68 5.37 35.98
CA LEU A 288 6.68 4.28 35.88
C LEU A 288 6.98 3.70 37.27
N PRO A 289 7.19 2.37 37.37
CA PRO A 289 7.66 1.75 38.60
C PRO A 289 8.96 2.43 39.07
N PRO A 290 9.13 2.67 40.37
CA PRO A 290 10.34 3.33 40.89
C PRO A 290 11.61 2.49 40.67
N ASP A 291 11.48 1.16 40.66
CA ASP A 291 12.60 0.24 40.56
C ASP A 291 12.72 -0.32 39.14
N ALA A 292 13.75 0.14 38.41
CA ALA A 292 14.17 -0.49 37.17
C ALA A 292 14.78 -1.87 37.45
N ALA A 293 14.42 -2.88 36.66
CA ALA A 293 14.94 -4.24 36.83
C ALA A 293 16.46 -4.30 36.55
N SER A 294 16.97 -3.47 35.63
CA SER A 294 18.40 -3.29 35.38
C SER A 294 18.67 -2.02 34.59
N THR A 295 19.90 -1.53 34.61
CA THR A 295 20.38 -0.47 33.70
C THR A 295 21.41 -1.05 32.75
N ARG A 296 21.36 -0.65 31.46
CA ARG A 296 22.27 -1.15 30.43
C ARG A 296 22.73 -0.05 29.48
N LYS A 297 23.98 -0.16 29.03
CA LYS A 297 24.55 0.69 27.97
C LYS A 297 24.29 0.07 26.59
N ILE A 298 23.82 0.87 25.66
CA ILE A 298 23.52 0.52 24.26
C ILE A 298 24.16 1.59 23.38
N GLY A 299 25.41 1.35 22.98
CA GLY A 299 26.19 2.35 22.24
C GLY A 299 26.33 3.64 23.05
N LEU A 300 25.77 4.74 22.52
CA LEU A 300 25.76 6.07 23.16
C LEU A 300 24.60 6.26 24.17
N ALA A 301 23.67 5.31 24.26
CA ALA A 301 22.51 5.38 25.14
C ALA A 301 22.70 4.59 26.45
N THR A 302 22.22 5.14 27.55
CA THR A 302 21.98 4.40 28.80
C THR A 302 20.48 4.23 28.99
N VAL A 303 20.04 2.99 29.16
CA VAL A 303 18.62 2.61 29.19
C VAL A 303 18.30 1.83 30.47
N ALA A 304 17.23 2.20 31.15
CA ALA A 304 16.59 1.43 32.21
C ALA A 304 15.66 0.38 31.59
N ALA A 305 15.83 -0.88 32.00
CA ALA A 305 14.97 -1.97 31.58
C ALA A 305 13.90 -2.27 32.63
N TYR A 306 12.67 -2.46 32.18
CA TYR A 306 11.54 -2.81 33.03
C TYR A 306 10.94 -4.16 32.60
N ALA A 307 10.36 -4.88 33.55
CA ALA A 307 9.74 -6.18 33.29
C ALA A 307 8.36 -6.02 32.61
N ASP A 308 7.49 -5.21 33.21
CA ASP A 308 6.08 -5.04 32.79
C ASP A 308 5.78 -3.65 32.23
N ALA A 309 6.80 -2.95 31.74
CA ALA A 309 6.73 -1.58 31.22
C ALA A 309 7.76 -1.38 30.08
N PRO A 310 7.61 -0.36 29.21
CA PRO A 310 8.61 -0.06 28.20
C PRO A 310 9.96 0.29 28.85
N ASP A 311 11.04 -0.06 28.16
CA ASP A 311 12.37 0.39 28.57
C ASP A 311 12.46 1.92 28.43
N VAL A 312 13.25 2.57 29.27
CA VAL A 312 13.32 4.04 29.31
C VAL A 312 14.73 4.52 29.05
N LEU A 313 14.88 5.40 28.07
CA LEU A 313 16.15 6.07 27.82
C LEU A 313 16.45 7.06 28.94
N LEU A 314 17.52 6.82 29.70
CA LEU A 314 17.94 7.66 30.82
C LEU A 314 18.88 8.78 30.39
N HIS A 315 19.85 8.44 29.54
CA HIS A 315 20.91 9.35 29.15
C HIS A 315 21.43 9.03 27.75
N VAL A 316 21.80 10.07 27.00
CA VAL A 316 22.53 9.96 25.74
C VAL A 316 23.86 10.66 25.93
N GLU A 317 24.95 9.91 25.77
CA GLU A 317 26.30 10.44 25.90
C GLU A 317 26.55 11.54 24.86
N PRO A 318 27.12 12.69 25.26
CA PRO A 318 27.49 13.72 24.29
C PRO A 318 28.58 13.17 23.36
N SER A 319 28.54 13.54 22.09
CA SER A 319 29.57 13.20 21.12
C SER A 319 30.06 14.46 20.41
N GLY A 320 31.31 14.41 19.92
CA GLY A 320 31.87 15.46 19.06
C GLY A 320 31.39 15.39 17.61
N TYR A 321 30.52 14.44 17.27
CA TYR A 321 29.97 14.29 15.93
C TYR A 321 28.92 15.36 15.64
N ALA A 322 28.74 15.67 14.35
CA ALA A 322 27.64 16.52 13.91
C ALA A 322 26.29 15.94 14.41
N PRO A 323 25.30 16.78 14.78
CA PRO A 323 24.03 16.35 15.35
C PRO A 323 23.32 15.25 14.56
N GLN A 324 23.39 15.32 13.23
CA GLN A 324 22.83 14.32 12.32
C GLN A 324 23.50 12.95 12.47
N VAL A 325 24.83 12.91 12.41
CA VAL A 325 25.60 11.66 12.51
C VAL A 325 25.41 11.03 13.88
N HIS A 326 25.39 11.86 14.93
CA HIS A 326 25.11 11.39 16.28
C HIS A 326 23.72 10.76 16.38
N LEU A 327 22.69 11.41 15.84
CA LEU A 327 21.33 10.89 15.84
C LEU A 327 21.21 9.58 15.06
N ASP A 328 21.85 9.50 13.88
CA ASP A 328 21.80 8.30 13.02
C ASP A 328 22.48 7.10 13.70
N MET A 329 23.63 7.31 14.36
CA MET A 329 24.30 6.28 15.16
C MET A 329 23.43 5.81 16.32
N LEU A 330 22.86 6.76 17.07
CA LEU A 330 22.01 6.48 18.23
C LEU A 330 20.75 5.69 17.82
N LEU A 331 20.04 6.15 16.78
CA LEU A 331 18.88 5.43 16.26
C LEU A 331 19.27 4.05 15.73
N GLY A 332 20.43 3.91 15.06
CA GLY A 332 20.97 2.63 14.63
C GLY A 332 21.14 1.64 15.78
N ASP A 333 21.78 2.06 16.87
CA ASP A 333 22.01 1.25 18.06
C ASP A 333 20.70 0.88 18.78
N LEU A 334 19.77 1.83 18.89
CA LEU A 334 18.46 1.59 19.52
C LEU A 334 17.61 0.65 18.67
N PHE A 335 17.52 0.88 17.36
CA PHE A 335 16.74 0.04 16.46
C PHE A 335 17.34 -1.36 16.22
N ALA A 336 18.58 -1.60 16.60
CA ALA A 336 19.13 -2.95 16.68
C ALA A 336 18.47 -3.80 17.80
N ARG A 337 17.81 -3.16 18.77
CA ARG A 337 17.21 -3.82 19.95
C ARG A 337 15.72 -3.55 20.15
N TYR A 338 15.23 -2.43 19.63
CA TYR A 338 13.85 -1.98 19.81
C TYR A 338 13.14 -1.90 18.46
N GLU A 339 11.94 -2.46 18.40
CA GLU A 339 11.09 -2.39 17.21
C GLU A 339 10.31 -1.08 17.17
N THR A 340 9.92 -0.56 18.34
CA THR A 340 9.22 0.71 18.45
C THR A 340 9.93 1.62 19.45
N ILE A 341 10.18 2.85 19.02
CA ILE A 341 10.69 3.94 19.83
C ILE A 341 9.64 5.06 19.85
N VAL A 342 9.19 5.41 21.05
CA VAL A 342 8.23 6.50 21.28
C VAL A 342 8.96 7.62 22.00
N CYS A 343 9.07 8.78 21.34
CA CYS A 343 9.81 9.93 21.83
C CYS A 343 8.89 11.06 22.28
N ASP A 344 9.07 11.52 23.51
CA ASP A 344 8.64 12.85 23.93
C ASP A 344 9.73 13.86 23.57
N THR A 345 9.39 14.80 22.69
CA THR A 345 10.32 15.85 22.23
C THR A 345 10.02 17.20 22.85
N GLY A 346 9.10 17.27 23.83
CA GLY A 346 8.74 18.50 24.53
C GLY A 346 8.17 19.58 23.60
N SER A 347 8.24 20.84 24.05
CA SER A 347 7.75 22.01 23.30
C SER A 347 8.84 22.95 22.81
N ALA A 348 10.09 22.77 23.27
CA ALA A 348 11.21 23.64 22.95
C ALA A 348 11.53 23.62 21.45
N PRO A 349 11.63 24.80 20.79
CA PRO A 349 11.95 24.92 19.38
C PRO A 349 13.47 24.96 19.08
N GLY A 350 14.35 24.96 20.09
CA GLY A 350 15.76 25.34 19.94
C GLY A 350 16.82 24.23 19.92
N ASP A 351 16.49 22.95 20.16
CA ASP A 351 17.49 21.87 20.07
C ASP A 351 17.47 21.26 18.66
N GLU A 352 18.56 21.46 17.91
CA GLU A 352 18.72 20.94 16.54
C GLU A 352 18.55 19.41 16.49
N ARG A 353 18.98 18.67 17.52
CA ARG A 353 18.81 17.22 17.59
C ARG A 353 17.35 16.84 17.69
N LEU A 354 16.54 17.59 18.45
CA LEU A 354 15.10 17.35 18.55
C LEU A 354 14.39 17.71 17.24
N LEU A 355 14.80 18.77 16.54
CA LEU A 355 14.26 19.10 15.22
C LEU A 355 14.53 17.99 14.22
N ARG A 356 15.75 17.46 14.19
CA ARG A 356 16.12 16.31 13.34
C ARG A 356 15.35 15.04 13.72
N LEU A 357 15.25 14.74 15.02
CA LEU A 357 14.47 13.59 15.51
C LEU A 357 12.99 13.69 15.11
N ARG A 358 12.38 14.88 15.23
CA ARG A 358 11.00 15.14 14.78
C ARG A 358 10.86 14.97 13.26
N GLY A 359 11.83 15.41 12.47
CA GLY A 359 11.83 15.24 11.00
C GLY A 359 12.00 13.78 10.55
N GLN A 360 12.85 13.03 11.25
CA GLN A 360 13.11 11.61 10.98
C GLN A 360 12.05 10.66 11.55
N ALA A 361 11.11 11.14 12.36
CA ALA A 361 10.04 10.31 12.87
C ALA A 361 9.10 9.86 11.74
N HIS A 362 8.70 8.59 11.75
CA HIS A 362 7.70 8.05 10.82
C HIS A 362 6.33 8.70 11.07
N THR A 363 6.06 9.03 12.34
CA THR A 363 4.86 9.76 12.74
C THR A 363 5.22 10.86 13.72
N LEU A 364 4.72 12.06 13.43
CA LEU A 364 4.82 13.23 14.29
C LEU A 364 3.42 13.61 14.79
N ILE A 365 3.23 13.63 16.10
CA ILE A 365 2.01 14.13 16.75
C ILE A 365 2.31 15.47 17.42
N THR A 366 1.62 16.53 17.00
CA THR A 366 1.72 17.85 17.59
C THR A 366 0.50 18.09 18.49
N LEU A 367 0.72 18.24 19.79
CA LEU A 367 -0.32 18.44 20.80
C LEU A 367 -0.49 19.91 21.17
N THR A 368 -1.73 20.37 21.30
CA THR A 368 -2.07 21.68 21.88
C THR A 368 -3.26 21.56 22.81
N ARG A 369 -3.35 22.44 23.82
CA ARG A 369 -4.51 22.62 24.71
C ARG A 369 -5.45 23.74 24.29
N ALA A 370 -5.07 24.52 23.27
CA ALA A 370 -5.80 25.69 22.82
C ALA A 370 -6.14 25.54 21.33
N GLU A 371 -7.42 25.67 21.00
CA GLU A 371 -7.88 25.74 19.61
C GLU A 371 -7.32 26.95 18.87
N THR A 372 -7.07 28.04 19.59
CA THR A 372 -6.44 29.25 19.03
C THR A 372 -4.99 29.03 18.59
N ALA A 373 -4.37 27.90 18.95
CA ALA A 373 -3.01 27.56 18.55
C ALA A 373 -2.95 26.63 17.32
N VAL A 374 -4.07 26.35 16.65
CA VAL A 374 -4.08 25.55 15.41
C VAL A 374 -3.14 26.15 14.37
N ASP A 375 -3.11 27.48 14.24
CA ASP A 375 -2.27 28.17 13.25
C ASP A 375 -0.76 28.09 13.57
N ALA A 376 -0.40 27.74 14.82
CA ALA A 376 0.99 27.53 15.20
C ALA A 376 1.55 26.19 14.68
N ALA A 377 0.69 25.19 14.45
CA ALA A 377 1.12 23.86 14.00
C ALA A 377 1.69 23.85 12.57
N PRO A 378 1.07 24.49 11.55
CA PRO A 378 1.66 24.62 10.22
C PRO A 378 3.02 25.30 10.22
N ALA A 379 3.21 26.36 11.02
CA ALA A 379 4.49 27.05 11.12
C ALA A 379 5.60 26.14 11.70
N ARG A 380 5.26 25.32 12.71
CA ARG A 380 6.19 24.31 13.27
C ARG A 380 6.51 23.22 12.25
N TRP A 381 5.52 22.72 11.53
CA TRP A 381 5.72 21.72 10.49
C TRP A 381 6.53 22.23 9.30
N ALA A 382 6.40 23.52 8.96
CA ALA A 382 7.23 24.18 7.97
C ALA A 382 8.69 24.24 8.41
N ALA A 383 8.97 24.57 9.67
CA ALA A 383 10.32 24.56 10.23
C ALA A 383 10.98 23.17 10.22
N LEU A 384 10.19 22.09 10.19
CA LEU A 384 10.66 20.71 10.10
C LEU A 384 10.85 20.20 8.67
N GLN A 385 10.38 20.92 7.65
CA GLN A 385 10.49 20.47 6.25
C GLN A 385 11.91 20.07 5.83
N PRO A 386 13.00 20.77 6.21
CA PRO A 386 14.35 20.39 5.81
C PRO A 386 14.79 19.00 6.29
N TYR A 387 14.11 18.45 7.29
CA TYR A 387 14.46 17.17 7.94
C TYR A 387 13.40 16.08 7.74
N ALA A 388 12.28 16.41 7.10
CA ALA A 388 11.11 15.54 7.04
C ALA A 388 11.34 14.35 6.08
N LEU A 389 11.03 13.14 6.54
CA LEU A 389 10.99 11.97 5.67
C LEU A 389 9.86 12.08 4.63
N PRO A 390 10.08 11.63 3.38
CA PRO A 390 9.01 11.43 2.41
C PRO A 390 7.93 10.52 3.01
N GLY A 391 6.66 10.97 2.98
CA GLY A 391 5.54 10.21 3.54
C GLY A 391 5.42 10.22 5.07
N GLN A 392 6.15 11.09 5.77
CA GLN A 392 5.97 11.28 7.22
C GLN A 392 4.51 11.59 7.57
N LYS A 393 3.92 10.78 8.46
CA LYS A 393 2.56 11.02 8.96
C LYS A 393 2.56 12.13 9.99
N ARG A 394 1.78 13.19 9.77
CA ARG A 394 1.64 14.33 10.69
C ARG A 394 0.23 14.39 11.24
N VAL A 395 0.11 14.51 12.56
CA VAL A 395 -1.16 14.47 13.26
C VAL A 395 -1.23 15.64 14.24
N LEU A 396 -2.21 16.51 14.05
CA LEU A 396 -2.55 17.58 14.99
C LEU A 396 -3.60 17.07 15.98
N ALA A 397 -3.30 17.21 17.27
CA ALA A 397 -4.12 16.69 18.35
C ALA A 397 -4.47 17.79 19.37
N LEU A 398 -5.76 17.91 19.70
CA LEU A 398 -6.25 18.80 20.74
C LEU A 398 -6.37 18.02 22.05
N ASN A 399 -5.65 18.45 23.09
CA ASN A 399 -5.77 17.94 24.44
C ASN A 399 -6.77 18.81 25.23
N CYS A 400 -8.01 18.34 25.33
CA CYS A 400 -9.14 19.04 25.93
C CYS A 400 -9.10 18.94 27.46
N ALA A 401 -8.13 19.58 28.09
CA ALA A 401 -7.87 19.44 29.51
C ALA A 401 -8.90 20.08 30.48
N ALA A 402 -10.06 20.61 30.02
CA ALA A 402 -11.03 21.24 30.94
C ALA A 402 -12.44 21.56 30.40
N ARG A 403 -12.76 21.43 29.10
CA ARG A 403 -14.07 21.88 28.58
C ARG A 403 -14.69 20.89 27.60
N ALA A 404 -15.98 20.64 27.79
CA ALA A 404 -16.85 20.12 26.74
C ALA A 404 -16.90 21.16 25.61
N VAL A 405 -16.03 21.00 24.63
CA VAL A 405 -16.06 21.81 23.42
C VAL A 405 -17.22 21.31 22.56
N THR A 406 -18.20 22.16 22.31
CA THR A 406 -19.39 21.82 21.50
C THR A 406 -19.11 21.75 20.01
N GLU A 407 -18.11 22.49 19.50
CA GLU A 407 -17.67 22.45 18.10
C GLU A 407 -16.13 22.52 18.05
N ILE A 408 -15.50 21.48 17.52
CA ILE A 408 -14.03 21.37 17.43
C ILE A 408 -13.59 21.74 16.01
N ASP A 409 -12.54 22.55 15.88
CA ASP A 409 -11.96 22.87 14.57
C ASP A 409 -11.62 21.59 13.79
N PRO A 410 -12.13 21.42 12.55
CA PRO A 410 -11.95 20.20 11.76
C PRO A 410 -10.48 19.92 11.38
N ARG A 411 -9.58 20.90 11.56
CA ARG A 411 -8.13 20.72 11.36
C ARG A 411 -7.49 19.85 12.43
N PHE A 412 -8.15 19.57 13.56
CA PHE A 412 -7.69 18.57 14.51
C PHE A 412 -8.03 17.16 14.03
N GLN A 413 -7.02 16.32 13.82
CA GLN A 413 -7.24 14.91 13.46
C GLN A 413 -7.54 14.05 14.69
N LEU A 414 -7.15 14.51 15.89
CA LEU A 414 -7.36 13.82 17.16
C LEU A 414 -7.85 14.79 18.22
N VAL A 415 -8.74 14.30 19.07
CA VAL A 415 -9.24 15.01 20.25
C VAL A 415 -9.02 14.09 21.44
N ILE A 416 -8.27 14.57 22.41
CA ILE A 416 -7.92 13.84 23.62
C ILE A 416 -8.74 14.41 24.78
N PRO A 417 -9.65 13.62 25.37
CA PRO A 417 -10.51 14.11 26.46
C PRO A 417 -9.69 14.32 27.74
N ALA A 418 -10.10 15.29 28.56
CA ALA A 418 -9.67 15.35 29.96
C ALA A 418 -10.21 14.12 30.70
N ASP A 419 -9.34 13.53 31.51
CA ASP A 419 -9.69 12.43 32.40
C ASP A 419 -8.87 12.54 33.69
N ASP A 420 -9.13 13.61 34.43
CA ASP A 420 -8.42 13.93 35.67
C ASP A 420 -8.57 12.80 36.72
N ALA A 421 -9.68 12.06 36.65
CA ALA A 421 -9.93 10.90 37.50
C ALA A 421 -9.00 9.73 37.14
N ALA A 422 -8.83 9.40 35.86
CA ALA A 422 -7.86 8.40 35.42
C ALA A 422 -6.43 8.80 35.76
N VAL A 423 -6.07 10.08 35.56
CA VAL A 423 -4.75 10.62 35.90
C VAL A 423 -4.49 10.48 37.39
N ALA A 424 -5.40 10.94 38.25
CA ALA A 424 -5.27 10.81 39.70
C ALA A 424 -5.21 9.34 40.16
N ALA A 425 -6.00 8.45 39.55
CA ALA A 425 -5.98 7.03 39.87
C ALA A 425 -4.63 6.39 39.51
N ALA A 426 -4.08 6.71 38.34
CA ALA A 426 -2.78 6.25 37.90
C ALA A 426 -1.63 6.77 38.79
N GLU A 427 -1.71 8.02 39.25
CA GLU A 427 -0.72 8.61 40.16
C GLU A 427 -0.77 7.90 41.53
N ALA A 428 -1.98 7.70 42.06
CA ALA A 428 -2.19 7.04 43.35
C ALA A 428 -1.76 5.56 43.34
N GLN A 429 -1.98 4.86 42.23
CA GLN A 429 -1.65 3.45 42.08
C GLN A 429 -0.22 3.21 41.57
N GLN A 430 0.49 4.27 41.17
CA GLN A 430 1.81 4.19 40.51
C GLN A 430 1.83 3.22 39.31
N GLN A 431 0.79 3.29 38.48
CA GLN A 431 0.61 2.46 37.30
C GLN A 431 0.26 3.32 36.09
N ASP A 432 0.46 2.81 34.88
CA ASP A 432 0.04 3.51 33.65
C ASP A 432 -1.48 3.69 33.59
N LEU A 433 -1.94 4.70 32.84
CA LEU A 433 -3.36 5.07 32.78
C LEU A 433 -4.24 3.94 32.26
N LEU A 434 -3.69 3.09 31.38
CA LEU A 434 -4.44 1.99 30.77
C LEU A 434 -4.68 0.87 31.77
N ARG A 435 -3.80 0.69 32.76
CA ARG A 435 -4.01 -0.25 33.87
C ARG A 435 -4.88 0.35 34.98
N ALA A 436 -4.68 1.62 35.32
CA ALA A 436 -5.41 2.27 36.40
C ALA A 436 -6.87 2.59 36.05
N ALA A 437 -7.16 2.89 34.78
CA ALA A 437 -8.50 3.22 34.28
C ALA A 437 -8.71 2.69 32.85
N PRO A 438 -8.76 1.35 32.65
CA PRO A 438 -8.85 0.73 31.32
C PRO A 438 -10.10 1.15 30.53
N ASP A 439 -11.22 1.38 31.22
CA ASP A 439 -12.51 1.73 30.62
C ASP A 439 -12.73 3.25 30.54
N GLY A 440 -11.72 4.05 30.87
CA GLY A 440 -11.80 5.51 30.86
C GLY A 440 -11.85 6.11 29.45
N PRO A 441 -12.44 7.31 29.26
CA PRO A 441 -12.47 8.01 27.96
C PRO A 441 -11.06 8.27 27.40
N LEU A 442 -10.07 8.53 28.26
CA LEU A 442 -8.69 8.72 27.83
C LEU A 442 -8.05 7.41 27.34
N ALA A 443 -8.32 6.28 28.00
CA ALA A 443 -7.85 4.96 27.57
C ALA A 443 -8.43 4.55 26.21
N ALA A 444 -9.74 4.74 26.01
CA ALA A 444 -10.40 4.51 24.72
C ALA A 444 -9.78 5.36 23.60
N THR A 445 -9.49 6.63 23.89
CA THR A 445 -8.83 7.53 22.95
C THR A 445 -7.41 7.06 22.62
N LEU A 446 -6.61 6.67 23.61
CA LEU A 446 -5.25 6.16 23.40
C LEU A 446 -5.24 4.90 22.52
N HIS A 447 -6.20 4.00 22.71
CA HIS A 447 -6.39 2.84 21.83
C HIS A 447 -6.70 3.24 20.38
N GLU A 448 -7.57 4.23 20.18
CA GLU A 448 -7.90 4.75 18.85
C GLU A 448 -6.70 5.47 18.21
N VAL A 449 -5.95 6.25 18.98
CA VAL A 449 -4.69 6.86 18.51
C VAL A 449 -3.74 5.77 18.07
N TYR A 450 -3.42 4.79 18.92
CA TYR A 450 -2.52 3.68 18.59
C TYR A 450 -2.98 2.91 17.34
N ARG A 451 -4.28 2.64 17.21
CA ARG A 451 -4.87 2.04 16.02
C ARG A 451 -4.59 2.90 14.80
N ARG A 452 -4.86 4.20 14.84
CA ARG A 452 -4.61 5.14 13.72
C ARG A 452 -3.14 5.27 13.37
N LEU A 453 -2.23 5.29 14.33
CA LEU A 453 -0.79 5.31 14.06
C LEU A 453 -0.29 4.02 13.39
N SER A 454 -1.09 2.95 13.46
CA SER A 454 -0.82 1.68 12.77
C SER A 454 -1.40 1.62 11.34
N LEU A 455 -2.12 2.66 10.89
CA LEU A 455 -2.70 2.78 9.54
C LEU A 455 -1.74 3.60 8.66
N ASN A 456 -1.12 2.95 7.68
CA ASN A 456 -0.07 3.53 6.83
C ASN A 456 -0.45 3.59 5.35
N HIS A 457 -1.66 3.14 5.01
CA HIS A 457 -2.14 3.11 3.63
C HIS A 457 -3.44 3.90 3.51
N GLU A 458 -3.68 4.47 2.34
CA GLU A 458 -4.90 5.17 1.99
C GLU A 458 -5.64 4.44 0.87
N VAL A 459 -6.96 4.28 1.02
CA VAL A 459 -7.85 3.79 -0.04
C VAL A 459 -8.95 4.83 -0.26
N SER A 460 -9.12 5.23 -1.52
CA SER A 460 -10.11 6.21 -1.95
C SER A 460 -10.97 5.64 -3.07
N LEU A 461 -12.29 5.73 -2.94
CA LEU A 461 -13.27 5.35 -3.96
C LEU A 461 -13.90 6.61 -4.56
N PHE A 462 -13.92 6.69 -5.89
CA PHE A 462 -14.53 7.82 -6.60
C PHE A 462 -15.94 7.42 -6.99
N VAL A 463 -16.93 7.95 -6.26
CA VAL A 463 -18.34 7.67 -6.50
C VAL A 463 -18.87 8.68 -7.54
N PRO A 464 -19.32 8.22 -8.72
CA PRO A 464 -19.86 9.09 -9.76
C PRO A 464 -21.12 9.84 -9.28
N SER A 465 -21.41 11.01 -9.84
CA SER A 465 -22.70 11.72 -9.71
C SER A 465 -23.56 11.63 -10.98
N THR A 466 -23.17 10.77 -11.92
CA THR A 466 -23.93 10.46 -13.13
C THR A 466 -24.41 9.01 -13.14
N MET A 467 -25.53 8.75 -13.81
CA MET A 467 -25.97 7.42 -14.25
C MET A 467 -26.05 7.41 -15.77
N ASP A 468 -25.92 6.21 -16.36
CA ASP A 468 -25.88 6.09 -17.83
C ASP A 468 -24.90 7.14 -18.41
N VAL A 469 -23.72 7.24 -17.75
CA VAL A 469 -22.58 8.09 -18.10
C VAL A 469 -22.73 9.59 -17.90
N SER A 470 -23.85 10.17 -18.30
CA SER A 470 -23.99 11.64 -18.47
C SER A 470 -25.19 12.20 -17.74
N GLN A 471 -26.10 11.35 -17.30
CA GLN A 471 -27.32 11.80 -16.65
C GLN A 471 -27.01 12.07 -15.19
N GLN A 472 -26.95 13.35 -14.83
CA GLN A 472 -26.71 13.76 -13.46
C GLN A 472 -27.79 13.16 -12.54
N VAL A 473 -27.35 12.53 -11.45
CA VAL A 473 -28.19 11.86 -10.47
C VAL A 473 -27.76 12.25 -9.08
N ASP A 474 -28.71 12.27 -8.14
CA ASP A 474 -28.37 12.30 -6.71
C ASP A 474 -27.69 10.97 -6.34
N ASN A 475 -26.38 11.01 -6.12
CA ASN A 475 -25.57 9.85 -5.74
C ASN A 475 -25.48 9.62 -4.23
N SER A 476 -26.29 10.32 -3.42
CA SER A 476 -26.23 10.26 -1.95
C SER A 476 -26.37 8.84 -1.41
N GLN A 477 -27.17 7.98 -2.05
CA GLN A 477 -27.34 6.59 -1.65
C GLN A 477 -26.05 5.78 -1.85
N GLN A 478 -25.38 5.97 -2.99
CA GLN A 478 -24.15 5.30 -3.37
C GLN A 478 -22.98 5.77 -2.50
N VAL A 479 -22.92 7.08 -2.20
CA VAL A 479 -21.94 7.65 -1.27
C VAL A 479 -22.13 7.06 0.14
N ARG A 480 -23.38 6.95 0.62
CA ARG A 480 -23.68 6.36 1.92
C ARG A 480 -23.35 4.86 1.95
N ALA A 481 -23.60 4.14 0.86
CA ALA A 481 -23.21 2.75 0.72
C ALA A 481 -21.68 2.58 0.77
N ALA A 482 -20.93 3.44 0.06
CA ALA A 482 -19.47 3.43 0.08
C ALA A 482 -18.90 3.78 1.46
N LEU A 483 -19.45 4.79 2.13
CA LEU A 483 -19.09 5.16 3.51
C LEU A 483 -19.37 4.01 4.48
N SER A 484 -20.53 3.36 4.38
CA SER A 484 -20.86 2.22 5.22
C SER A 484 -19.98 1.01 4.92
N PHE A 485 -19.67 0.75 3.66
CA PHE A 485 -18.82 -0.36 3.24
C PHE A 485 -17.40 -0.21 3.79
N LEU A 486 -16.73 0.91 3.47
CA LEU A 486 -15.38 1.18 3.99
C LEU A 486 -15.37 1.37 5.50
N GLY A 487 -16.43 1.97 6.06
CA GLY A 487 -16.64 2.13 7.50
C GLY A 487 -16.72 0.79 8.23
N ASN A 488 -17.46 -0.18 7.70
CA ASN A 488 -17.56 -1.52 8.31
C ASN A 488 -16.27 -2.33 8.13
N LEU A 489 -15.61 -2.19 6.98
CA LEU A 489 -14.44 -2.99 6.61
C LEU A 489 -13.17 -2.52 7.33
N PHE A 490 -13.00 -1.21 7.47
CA PHE A 490 -11.78 -0.60 8.01
C PHE A 490 -12.01 0.22 9.28
N GLY A 491 -13.27 0.33 9.72
CA GLY A 491 -13.70 0.97 10.95
C GLY A 491 -13.68 2.50 10.89
N GLY A 492 -13.82 3.09 9.70
CA GLY A 492 -14.00 4.53 9.48
C GLY A 492 -13.80 4.95 8.02
N ALA A 493 -14.57 5.93 7.54
CA ALA A 493 -14.43 6.53 6.22
C ALA A 493 -14.92 7.98 6.23
N THR A 494 -14.39 8.80 5.33
CA THR A 494 -14.81 10.20 5.14
C THR A 494 -15.10 10.45 3.67
N SER A 495 -15.98 11.41 3.39
CA SER A 495 -16.34 11.78 2.02
C SER A 495 -16.06 13.25 1.76
N SER A 496 -15.61 13.57 0.56
CA SER A 496 -15.35 14.95 0.11
C SER A 496 -15.79 15.10 -1.35
N ASN A 497 -16.41 16.21 -1.69
CA ASN A 497 -16.73 16.54 -3.08
C ASN A 497 -15.46 16.93 -3.83
N ALA A 498 -15.35 16.52 -5.08
CA ALA A 498 -14.30 16.92 -5.99
C ALA A 498 -14.89 17.12 -7.39
N GLU A 499 -14.23 17.94 -8.20
CA GLU A 499 -14.57 18.13 -9.60
C GLU A 499 -13.60 17.30 -10.44
N GLY A 500 -14.15 16.41 -11.27
CA GLY A 500 -13.42 15.62 -12.26
C GLY A 500 -13.74 16.12 -13.66
N ALA A 501 -12.75 16.16 -14.54
CA ALA A 501 -12.92 16.52 -15.96
C ALA A 501 -12.55 15.33 -16.85
N TRP A 502 -13.41 15.02 -17.83
CA TRP A 502 -13.23 13.97 -18.81
C TRP A 502 -13.44 14.35 -20.25
N ARG A 503 -12.96 13.53 -21.19
CA ARG A 503 -13.19 13.77 -22.61
C ARG A 503 -13.84 12.53 -23.23
N SER A 504 -15.11 12.68 -23.61
CA SER A 504 -15.90 11.68 -24.34
C SER A 504 -15.57 11.73 -25.84
N GLU A 505 -15.57 10.56 -26.51
CA GLU A 505 -15.45 10.47 -27.97
C GLU A 505 -16.65 11.08 -28.70
N GLU A 506 -17.84 11.11 -28.08
CA GLU A 506 -19.07 11.66 -28.66
C GLU A 506 -19.37 13.10 -28.18
N GLU A 507 -19.10 13.40 -26.90
CA GLU A 507 -19.57 14.63 -26.24
C GLU A 507 -18.46 15.67 -25.96
N GLY A 508 -17.19 15.36 -26.23
CA GLY A 508 -16.07 16.27 -25.95
C GLY A 508 -15.71 16.34 -24.46
N LEU A 509 -15.16 17.47 -23.98
CA LEU A 509 -14.79 17.62 -22.56
C LEU A 509 -16.05 17.72 -21.69
N VAL A 510 -16.25 16.78 -20.78
CA VAL A 510 -17.36 16.73 -19.83
C VAL A 510 -16.78 16.88 -18.42
N THR A 511 -17.43 17.65 -17.55
CA THR A 511 -17.00 17.90 -16.16
C THR A 511 -18.08 17.42 -15.20
N GLU A 512 -17.70 16.76 -14.09
CA GLU A 512 -18.61 16.07 -13.17
C GLU A 512 -18.13 16.28 -11.77
N GLN A 513 -19.09 16.45 -10.88
CA GLN A 513 -18.80 16.36 -9.47
C GLN A 513 -18.71 14.89 -9.06
N VAL A 514 -17.55 14.45 -8.61
CA VAL A 514 -17.37 13.12 -8.05
C VAL A 514 -17.27 13.24 -6.54
N THR A 515 -17.83 12.26 -5.83
CA THR A 515 -17.69 12.21 -4.37
C THR A 515 -16.62 11.20 -4.03
N ILE A 516 -15.50 11.68 -3.47
CA ILE A 516 -14.39 10.84 -3.06
C ILE A 516 -14.67 10.33 -1.65
N VAL A 517 -14.80 9.02 -1.49
CA VAL A 517 -14.92 8.36 -0.19
C VAL A 517 -13.59 7.72 0.16
N ARG A 518 -12.93 8.21 1.21
CA ARG A 518 -11.58 7.82 1.61
C ARG A 518 -11.53 7.15 2.98
N THR A 519 -10.58 6.24 3.15
CA THR A 519 -10.29 5.56 4.40
C THR A 519 -8.80 5.28 4.55
N PHE A 520 -8.33 5.23 5.79
CA PHE A 520 -6.95 4.84 6.11
C PHE A 520 -6.94 3.41 6.65
N VAL A 521 -6.01 2.61 6.16
CA VAL A 521 -5.98 1.18 6.42
C VAL A 521 -4.58 0.71 6.81
N SER A 522 -4.52 -0.38 7.57
CA SER A 522 -3.24 -1.07 7.81
C SER A 522 -2.87 -1.89 6.58
N ARG A 523 -1.58 -2.17 6.38
CA ARG A 523 -1.11 -3.01 5.26
C ARG A 523 -1.81 -4.37 5.24
N LYS A 524 -1.92 -5.01 6.40
CA LYS A 524 -2.58 -6.31 6.55
C LYS A 524 -4.05 -6.25 6.13
N ALA A 525 -4.78 -5.22 6.55
CA ALA A 525 -6.18 -5.05 6.19
C ALA A 525 -6.34 -4.76 4.69
N LEU A 526 -5.47 -3.92 4.11
CA LEU A 526 -5.43 -3.66 2.67
C LEU A 526 -5.21 -4.94 1.87
N ASP A 527 -4.16 -5.70 2.20
CA ASP A 527 -3.81 -6.92 1.48
C ASP A 527 -4.93 -7.98 1.58
N THR A 528 -5.68 -7.98 2.70
CA THR A 528 -6.79 -8.91 2.95
C THR A 528 -8.06 -8.50 2.19
N HIS A 529 -8.38 -7.20 2.14
CA HIS A 529 -9.70 -6.71 1.75
C HIS A 529 -9.72 -5.87 0.46
N LEU A 530 -8.58 -5.63 -0.20
CA LEU A 530 -8.58 -4.85 -1.45
C LEU A 530 -9.41 -5.55 -2.56
N ASP A 531 -9.46 -6.88 -2.58
CA ASP A 531 -10.36 -7.60 -3.50
C ASP A 531 -11.84 -7.28 -3.20
N ASP A 532 -12.23 -7.16 -1.93
CA ASP A 532 -13.58 -6.75 -1.54
C ASP A 532 -13.88 -5.33 -2.03
N VAL A 533 -12.91 -4.41 -1.93
CA VAL A 533 -13.04 -3.03 -2.44
C VAL A 533 -13.20 -3.01 -3.96
N ILE A 534 -12.43 -3.81 -4.69
CA ILE A 534 -12.52 -3.94 -6.15
C ILE A 534 -13.87 -4.54 -6.55
N ASN A 535 -14.33 -5.57 -5.83
CA ASN A 535 -15.65 -6.16 -6.07
C ASN A 535 -16.77 -5.14 -5.80
N PHE A 536 -16.67 -4.35 -4.73
CA PHE A 536 -17.62 -3.27 -4.46
C PHE A 536 -17.64 -2.24 -5.60
N ALA A 537 -16.48 -1.78 -6.07
CA ALA A 537 -16.40 -0.85 -7.20
C ALA A 537 -16.96 -1.46 -8.50
N THR A 538 -16.74 -2.76 -8.73
CA THR A 538 -17.31 -3.49 -9.88
C THR A 538 -18.84 -3.50 -9.83
N HIS A 539 -19.43 -3.74 -8.66
CA HIS A 539 -20.88 -3.67 -8.49
C HIS A 539 -21.40 -2.25 -8.64
N LEU A 540 -20.70 -1.25 -8.11
CA LEU A 540 -21.07 0.16 -8.24
C LEU A 540 -21.09 0.58 -9.72
N LYS A 541 -20.06 0.19 -10.47
CA LYS A 541 -19.97 0.37 -11.92
C LYS A 541 -21.20 -0.20 -12.63
N GLN A 542 -21.53 -1.46 -12.37
CA GLN A 542 -22.68 -2.12 -13.00
C GLN A 542 -24.02 -1.47 -12.60
N ALA A 543 -24.20 -1.14 -11.32
CA ALA A 543 -25.43 -0.55 -10.80
C ALA A 543 -25.68 0.85 -11.37
N MET A 544 -24.63 1.65 -11.53
CA MET A 544 -24.72 3.00 -12.11
C MET A 544 -24.57 2.99 -13.64
N LYS A 545 -24.41 1.79 -14.24
CA LYS A 545 -24.12 1.57 -15.67
C LYS A 545 -22.97 2.44 -16.18
N GLN A 546 -21.96 2.54 -15.34
CA GLN A 546 -20.75 3.26 -15.63
C GLN A 546 -19.78 2.38 -16.40
N GLU A 547 -18.95 3.05 -17.19
CA GLU A 547 -17.94 2.41 -18.02
C GLU A 547 -16.68 2.07 -17.22
N ALA A 548 -16.39 2.88 -16.21
CA ALA A 548 -15.38 2.61 -15.21
C ALA A 548 -15.75 3.26 -13.87
N VAL A 549 -15.25 2.69 -12.78
CA VAL A 549 -15.20 3.36 -11.47
C VAL A 549 -13.75 3.41 -11.02
N ALA A 550 -13.32 4.56 -10.48
CA ALA A 550 -11.95 4.74 -10.05
C ALA A 550 -11.77 4.41 -8.56
N ILE A 551 -10.68 3.74 -8.25
CA ILE A 551 -10.15 3.48 -6.90
C ILE A 551 -8.74 4.08 -6.87
N SER A 552 -8.36 4.76 -5.79
CA SER A 552 -6.97 5.08 -5.52
C SER A 552 -6.46 4.32 -4.30
N VAL A 553 -5.29 3.71 -4.43
CA VAL A 553 -4.55 3.11 -3.31
C VAL A 553 -3.20 3.80 -3.25
N ASP A 554 -2.88 4.46 -2.13
CA ASP A 554 -1.64 5.21 -1.92
C ASP A 554 -1.29 6.16 -3.09
N SER A 555 -2.26 6.95 -3.54
CA SER A 555 -2.15 7.88 -4.69
C SER A 555 -1.93 7.21 -6.06
N GLN A 556 -2.04 5.88 -6.15
CA GLN A 556 -2.07 5.18 -7.43
C GLN A 556 -3.52 4.89 -7.83
N LEU A 557 -3.90 5.29 -9.03
CA LEU A 557 -5.26 5.11 -9.53
C LEU A 557 -5.42 3.76 -10.24
N ILE A 558 -6.52 3.08 -9.94
CA ILE A 558 -6.96 1.81 -10.50
C ILE A 558 -8.37 2.05 -11.04
N LEU A 559 -8.61 1.63 -12.29
CA LEU A 559 -9.93 1.66 -12.91
C LEU A 559 -10.51 0.25 -12.93
N VAL A 560 -11.77 0.14 -12.52
CA VAL A 560 -12.52 -1.11 -12.44
C VAL A 560 -13.65 -1.12 -13.46
#